data_AF-A0A4V5NFX5-F1
#
_entry.id   AF-A0A4V5NFX5-F1
#
_cell.length_a   1.000
_cell.length_b   1.000
_cell.length_c   1.000
_cell.angle_alpha   90.00
_cell.angle_beta   90.00
_cell.angle_gamma   90.00
#
_symmetry.space_group_name_H-M   'P 1'
#
loop_
_entity.id
_entity.type
_entity.pdbx_description
1 polymer ?
#
loop_
_entity_poly.entity_id
_entity_poly.type
_entity_poly.pdbx_seq_one_letter_code
_entity_poly.pdbx_strand_id
1 'polypeptide(L)'
;MSKPGDFAAVRKDIVALLHQPEYDDGSAGPVLVRLAWHSSGTYDAETDTGGSNGAGMRYEAEGGDPANAGLQHARVFLEPVKEKHSWITYADLWTLAGVVAIEEMGGPSIEWKAGRTDYVDDSKLPPRGRLPDGAKGADHIRHIFYRMGFSDQEIVALSGAHNLGRCHSDRSGFHGAWVNNPTRFSNQYFRLLASLDWREKTLENGVKQFVHVDEDLDEELMMLPTDMALLSDPHFAQWVKRYAEDKELFFADFAKVFAKLVELGIKRDASGKITNADNERGRYRAAPKKSARPGKPADAVVDTTIPEETVLPFLHANMAHDLPQLMFQTSALASGFCQALLLALDIIELRHPPGVVVTTSGIQKFYSNGLDLEHANATPGFFRDSLYRLWRRFLTYPMPTVALLNGHAFAGALMLALMHDYRIQNPHRGYLCLNELELGVPLRPPMSSVFRQKLSPHTYRTLVLEAKRYKALEALKEGIVDGLGGIEEVLAFVEEGGLVKKAGGVYGLLKEEMWRETVEYLDGWEEEQERDGKVQGRREKEKVEGERRVKGWETGTKAKL
;
A
#
# COMPACT_ATOMS: atom_id res chain seq x y z
N MET A 1 9.32 12.22 28.05
CA MET A 1 8.84 13.54 27.63
C MET A 1 9.98 14.27 26.91
N SER A 2 9.75 14.85 25.73
CA SER A 2 10.77 15.66 25.05
C SER A 2 10.86 17.07 25.63
N LYS A 3 11.93 17.80 25.31
CA LYS A 3 12.08 19.21 25.69
C LYS A 3 11.12 20.08 24.85
N PRO A 4 10.57 21.18 25.40
CA PRO A 4 9.80 22.14 24.61
C PRO A 4 10.57 22.62 23.37
N GLY A 5 9.90 22.63 22.22
CA GLY A 5 10.51 23.00 20.93
C GLY A 5 11.27 21.87 20.22
N ASP A 6 11.38 20.68 20.81
CA ASP A 6 11.97 19.51 20.17
C ASP A 6 10.97 18.84 19.21
N PHE A 7 10.72 19.49 18.08
CA PHE A 7 9.82 18.98 17.04
C PHE A 7 10.37 17.74 16.33
N ALA A 8 11.69 17.50 16.35
CA ALA A 8 12.28 16.29 15.80
C ALA A 8 11.83 15.04 16.58
N ALA A 9 11.79 15.12 17.92
CA ALA A 9 11.24 14.05 18.74
C ALA A 9 9.75 13.82 18.47
N VAL A 10 8.96 14.89 18.29
CA VAL A 10 7.54 14.78 17.95
C VAL A 10 7.35 14.09 16.61
N ARG A 11 8.11 14.50 15.58
CA ARG A 11 8.08 13.86 14.24
C ARG A 11 8.35 12.37 14.35
N LYS A 12 9.39 11.96 15.07
CA LYS A 12 9.74 10.54 15.29
C LYS A 12 8.59 9.74 15.90
N ASP A 13 7.90 10.30 16.88
CA ASP A 13 6.77 9.62 17.53
C ASP A 13 5.51 9.59 16.65
N ILE A 14 5.32 10.57 15.75
CA ILE A 14 4.30 10.51 14.70
C ILE A 14 4.64 9.40 13.69
N VAL A 15 5.90 9.26 13.25
CA VAL A 15 6.30 8.17 12.33
C VAL A 15 5.97 6.80 12.93
N ALA A 16 6.31 6.60 14.21
CA ALA A 16 6.02 5.35 14.92
C ALA A 16 4.51 5.06 15.03
N LEU A 17 3.67 6.09 15.03
CA LEU A 17 2.21 5.98 15.11
C LEU A 17 1.58 5.60 13.76
N LEU A 18 2.24 5.85 12.62
CA LEU A 18 1.63 5.68 11.30
C LEU A 18 1.15 4.26 11.06
N HIS A 19 1.84 3.25 11.59
CA HIS A 19 1.41 1.85 11.46
C HIS A 19 0.24 1.54 12.40
N GLN A 20 -0.92 1.23 11.82
CA GLN A 20 -2.13 0.85 12.53
C GLN A 20 -2.77 -0.37 11.84
N PRO A 21 -2.32 -1.61 12.10
CA PRO A 21 -2.78 -2.82 11.42
C PRO A 21 -4.29 -2.98 11.33
N GLU A 22 -5.00 -2.56 12.39
CA GLU A 22 -6.45 -2.70 12.53
C GLU A 22 -7.24 -1.53 11.94
N TYR A 23 -6.58 -0.53 11.36
CA TYR A 23 -7.23 0.66 10.81
C TYR A 23 -7.00 0.77 9.30
N ASP A 24 -8.11 0.71 8.55
CA ASP A 24 -8.14 0.84 7.09
C ASP A 24 -7.05 -0.02 6.43
N ASP A 25 -6.13 0.61 5.70
CA ASP A 25 -5.05 -0.03 4.95
C ASP A 25 -3.79 -0.29 5.80
N GLY A 26 -3.97 -0.55 7.10
CA GLY A 26 -2.88 -0.75 8.05
C GLY A 26 -2.15 0.53 8.45
N SER A 27 -2.74 1.70 8.19
CA SER A 27 -2.05 3.00 8.32
C SER A 27 -2.97 4.14 8.79
N ALA A 28 -2.48 4.93 9.77
CA ALA A 28 -3.08 6.21 10.16
C ALA A 28 -2.72 7.36 9.20
N GLY A 29 -1.73 7.19 8.33
CA GLY A 29 -1.20 8.26 7.49
C GLY A 29 -2.29 9.05 6.74
N PRO A 30 -3.15 8.41 5.94
CA PRO A 30 -4.18 9.11 5.18
C PRO A 30 -5.16 9.92 6.05
N VAL A 31 -5.57 9.38 7.21
CA VAL A 31 -6.50 10.10 8.10
C VAL A 31 -5.83 11.27 8.83
N LEU A 32 -4.51 11.20 9.07
CA LEU A 32 -3.74 12.35 9.60
C LEU A 32 -3.60 13.47 8.56
N VAL A 33 -3.40 13.12 7.28
CA VAL A 33 -3.40 14.10 6.18
C VAL A 33 -4.77 14.77 6.08
N ARG A 34 -5.86 13.98 6.14
CA ARG A 34 -7.22 14.52 6.16
C ARG A 34 -7.46 15.41 7.39
N LEU A 35 -6.99 15.04 8.58
CA LEU A 35 -7.12 15.87 9.78
C LEU A 35 -6.44 17.23 9.59
N ALA A 36 -5.21 17.25 9.07
CA ALA A 36 -4.49 18.48 8.77
C ALA A 36 -5.23 19.34 7.72
N TRP A 37 -5.69 18.73 6.64
CA TRP A 37 -6.51 19.40 5.62
C TRP A 37 -7.76 20.03 6.23
N HIS A 38 -8.57 19.25 6.95
CA HIS A 38 -9.82 19.72 7.54
C HIS A 38 -9.62 20.77 8.62
N SER A 39 -8.52 20.69 9.39
CA SER A 39 -8.16 21.73 10.36
C SER A 39 -7.83 23.07 9.68
N SER A 40 -7.35 23.03 8.44
CA SER A 40 -6.97 24.22 7.66
C SER A 40 -8.10 24.71 6.74
N GLY A 41 -8.97 23.79 6.30
CA GLY A 41 -9.95 23.99 5.23
C GLY A 41 -11.13 24.92 5.57
N THR A 42 -11.27 25.31 6.83
CA THR A 42 -12.33 26.20 7.29
C THR A 42 -12.00 27.69 7.12
N TYR A 43 -10.79 28.01 6.63
CA TYR A 43 -10.33 29.38 6.47
C TYR A 43 -11.20 30.18 5.48
N ASP A 44 -11.36 31.45 5.78
CA ASP A 44 -12.08 32.44 4.99
C ASP A 44 -11.25 33.73 4.97
N ALA A 45 -10.80 34.14 3.79
CA ALA A 45 -9.89 35.27 3.63
C ALA A 45 -10.57 36.64 3.83
N GLU A 46 -11.89 36.72 3.67
CA GLU A 46 -12.64 37.97 3.83
C GLU A 46 -12.86 38.30 5.31
N THR A 47 -13.24 37.29 6.08
CA THR A 47 -13.51 37.42 7.52
C THR A 47 -12.28 37.15 8.40
N ASP A 48 -11.21 36.58 7.84
CA ASP A 48 -10.00 36.16 8.56
C ASP A 48 -10.33 35.21 9.73
N THR A 49 -11.24 34.25 9.47
CA THR A 49 -11.70 33.26 10.47
C THR A 49 -11.52 31.83 9.98
N GLY A 50 -11.42 30.88 10.92
CA GLY A 50 -11.09 29.49 10.61
C GLY A 50 -9.61 29.30 10.30
N GLY A 51 -9.27 28.17 9.67
CA GLY A 51 -7.88 27.80 9.39
C GLY A 51 -7.21 27.07 10.54
N SER A 52 -5.92 26.80 10.39
CA SER A 52 -5.19 25.79 11.17
C SER A 52 -4.91 26.16 12.62
N ASN A 53 -5.22 27.38 13.04
CA ASN A 53 -5.00 27.84 14.41
C ASN A 53 -6.19 27.45 15.30
N GLY A 54 -5.94 27.15 16.57
CA GLY A 54 -6.98 26.97 17.59
C GLY A 54 -7.41 25.53 17.88
N ALA A 55 -7.11 24.58 16.99
CA ALA A 55 -7.53 23.19 17.10
C ALA A 55 -9.04 23.05 17.40
N GLY A 56 -9.86 23.74 16.60
CA GLY A 56 -11.28 23.94 16.84
C GLY A 56 -12.11 22.66 16.82
N MET A 57 -11.69 21.63 16.07
CA MET A 57 -12.29 20.28 16.11
C MET A 57 -12.26 19.57 17.47
N ARG A 58 -11.67 20.15 18.52
CA ARG A 58 -11.85 19.67 19.91
C ARG A 58 -13.26 19.97 20.44
N TYR A 59 -13.91 21.02 19.93
CA TYR A 59 -15.23 21.46 20.36
C TYR A 59 -16.32 20.93 19.43
N GLU A 60 -17.53 20.70 19.96
CA GLU A 60 -18.63 20.06 19.21
C GLU A 60 -19.10 20.86 17.99
N ALA A 61 -19.06 22.19 18.07
CA ALA A 61 -19.49 23.05 16.97
C ALA A 61 -18.71 22.77 15.67
N GLU A 62 -17.42 22.45 15.76
CA GLU A 62 -16.57 22.10 14.60
C GLU A 62 -16.31 20.59 14.50
N GLY A 63 -15.97 19.94 15.61
CA GLY A 63 -15.66 18.51 15.67
C GLY A 63 -16.85 17.60 15.36
N GLY A 64 -18.07 18.09 15.59
CA GLY A 64 -19.33 17.43 15.24
C GLY A 64 -19.93 17.88 13.90
N ASP A 65 -19.22 18.70 13.10
CA ASP A 65 -19.62 18.95 11.72
C ASP A 65 -19.62 17.62 10.94
N PRO A 66 -20.69 17.25 10.22
CA PRO A 66 -20.74 16.03 9.42
C PRO A 66 -19.56 15.87 8.45
N ALA A 67 -19.03 16.97 7.89
CA ALA A 67 -17.86 16.93 7.02
C ALA A 67 -16.59 16.44 7.75
N ASN A 68 -16.55 16.49 9.08
CA ASN A 68 -15.46 16.02 9.93
C ASN A 68 -15.68 14.59 10.47
N ALA A 69 -16.74 13.89 10.05
CA ALA A 69 -16.98 12.50 10.43
C ALA A 69 -15.75 11.62 10.14
N GLY A 70 -15.37 10.78 11.11
CA GLY A 70 -14.19 9.92 11.05
C GLY A 70 -12.91 10.54 11.62
N LEU A 71 -12.81 11.87 11.72
CA LEU A 71 -11.59 12.53 12.22
C LEU A 71 -11.35 12.34 13.72
N GLN A 72 -12.34 11.83 14.46
CA GLN A 72 -12.14 11.38 15.83
C GLN A 72 -11.05 10.31 15.96
N HIS A 73 -10.89 9.43 14.94
CA HIS A 73 -9.85 8.40 14.96
C HIS A 73 -8.46 9.03 14.90
N ALA A 74 -8.23 9.95 13.97
CA ALA A 74 -6.97 10.69 13.86
C ALA A 74 -6.63 11.46 15.16
N ARG A 75 -7.62 12.11 15.77
CA ARG A 75 -7.43 12.82 17.06
C ARG A 75 -7.02 11.85 18.17
N VAL A 76 -7.72 10.71 18.30
CA VAL A 76 -7.40 9.67 19.30
C VAL A 76 -6.00 9.08 19.08
N PHE A 77 -5.62 8.78 17.84
CA PHE A 77 -4.28 8.27 17.53
C PHE A 77 -3.17 9.24 17.96
N LEU A 78 -3.41 10.54 17.90
CA LEU A 78 -2.43 11.55 18.30
C LEU A 78 -2.38 11.82 19.81
N GLU A 79 -3.33 11.34 20.63
CA GLU A 79 -3.32 11.58 22.07
C GLU A 79 -2.06 11.03 22.78
N PRO A 80 -1.57 9.79 22.52
CA PRO A 80 -0.32 9.31 23.10
C PRO A 80 0.90 10.19 22.76
N VAL A 81 0.94 10.74 21.53
CA VAL A 81 1.99 11.70 21.11
C VAL A 81 1.84 13.00 21.89
N LYS A 82 0.61 13.51 22.02
CA LYS A 82 0.29 14.71 22.80
C LYS A 82 0.65 14.57 24.27
N GLU A 83 0.39 13.42 24.89
CA GLU A 83 0.72 13.12 26.28
C GLU A 83 2.24 13.11 26.49
N LYS A 84 2.98 12.44 25.60
CA LYS A 84 4.44 12.37 25.63
C LYS A 84 5.11 13.73 25.38
N HIS A 85 4.48 14.58 24.57
CA HIS A 85 4.92 15.92 24.22
C HIS A 85 3.92 16.98 24.68
N SER A 86 3.60 17.00 25.97
CA SER A 86 2.54 17.87 26.52
C SER A 86 2.70 19.38 26.23
N TRP A 87 3.90 19.83 25.86
CA TRP A 87 4.21 21.20 25.46
C TRP A 87 3.71 21.59 24.06
N ILE A 88 3.53 20.65 23.12
CA ILE A 88 3.04 20.97 21.78
C ILE A 88 1.53 21.26 21.84
N THR A 89 1.05 22.24 21.08
CA THR A 89 -0.38 22.50 20.93
C THR A 89 -1.01 21.43 20.04
N TYR A 90 -2.32 21.21 20.19
CA TYR A 90 -3.05 20.34 19.25
C TYR A 90 -3.01 20.91 17.83
N ALA A 91 -3.07 22.23 17.68
CA ALA A 91 -3.01 22.89 16.38
C ALA A 91 -1.68 22.63 15.65
N ASP A 92 -0.54 22.73 16.34
CA ASP A 92 0.76 22.35 15.76
C ASP A 92 0.84 20.83 15.54
N LEU A 93 0.36 20.01 16.48
CA LEU A 93 0.43 18.56 16.37
C LEU A 93 -0.35 18.03 15.15
N TRP A 94 -1.57 18.51 14.92
CA TRP A 94 -2.41 18.04 13.81
C TRP A 94 -1.84 18.42 12.45
N THR A 95 -1.36 19.65 12.30
CA THR A 95 -0.75 20.10 11.04
C THR A 95 0.61 19.43 10.79
N LEU A 96 1.43 19.26 11.83
CA LEU A 96 2.70 18.53 11.74
C LEU A 96 2.46 17.06 11.39
N ALA A 97 1.43 16.43 11.96
CA ALA A 97 1.09 15.05 11.68
C ALA A 97 0.73 14.81 10.21
N GLY A 98 -0.03 15.73 9.58
CA GLY A 98 -0.31 15.65 8.15
C GLY A 98 0.96 15.77 7.29
N VAL A 99 1.84 16.72 7.60
CA VAL A 99 3.11 16.92 6.88
C VAL A 99 4.01 15.69 7.00
N VAL A 100 4.22 15.18 8.22
CA VAL A 100 5.02 13.97 8.46
C VAL A 100 4.41 12.77 7.74
N ALA A 101 3.09 12.60 7.78
CA ALA A 101 2.42 11.49 7.12
C ALA A 101 2.64 11.53 5.59
N ILE A 102 2.59 12.70 4.95
CA ILE A 102 2.89 12.85 3.52
C ILE A 102 4.33 12.43 3.21
N GLU A 103 5.31 12.94 3.99
CA GLU A 103 6.73 12.64 3.80
C GLU A 103 7.01 11.13 3.95
N GLU A 104 6.51 10.51 5.01
CA GLU A 104 6.74 9.08 5.30
C GLU A 104 6.01 8.13 4.33
N MET A 105 4.89 8.57 3.73
CA MET A 105 4.21 7.82 2.67
C MET A 105 4.88 8.00 1.31
N GLY A 106 6.05 8.64 1.23
CA GLY A 106 6.84 8.81 0.00
C GLY A 106 6.49 10.07 -0.80
N GLY A 107 5.81 11.03 -0.18
CA GLY A 107 5.49 12.33 -0.76
C GLY A 107 6.62 13.35 -0.65
N PRO A 108 6.41 14.58 -1.15
CA PRO A 108 7.42 15.63 -1.09
C PRO A 108 7.63 16.16 0.33
N SER A 109 8.80 16.74 0.58
CA SER A 109 9.02 17.49 1.82
C SER A 109 8.26 18.81 1.80
N ILE A 110 7.59 19.13 2.91
CA ILE A 110 6.70 20.29 3.02
C ILE A 110 7.25 21.24 4.07
N GLU A 111 7.43 22.50 3.69
CA GLU A 111 7.80 23.55 4.65
C GLU A 111 6.69 23.69 5.70
N TRP A 112 7.04 23.48 6.96
CA TRP A 112 6.12 23.60 8.08
C TRP A 112 6.74 24.47 9.18
N LYS A 113 5.94 25.39 9.73
CA LYS A 113 6.36 26.33 10.77
C LYS A 113 5.51 26.14 12.01
N ALA A 114 6.16 25.99 13.16
CA ALA A 114 5.49 25.90 14.45
C ALA A 114 4.92 27.26 14.93
N GLY A 115 4.17 27.22 16.03
CA GLY A 115 3.73 28.39 16.78
C GLY A 115 2.22 28.51 16.89
N ARG A 116 1.43 27.59 16.30
CA ARG A 116 -0.03 27.63 16.42
C ARG A 116 -0.45 27.47 17.88
N THR A 117 -1.52 28.13 18.24
CA THR A 117 -2.10 28.16 19.58
C THR A 117 -3.39 27.37 19.62
N ASP A 118 -3.71 26.76 20.76
CA ASP A 118 -5.02 26.12 20.96
C ASP A 118 -6.02 27.13 21.50
N TYR A 119 -7.25 27.11 21.00
CA TYR A 119 -8.33 27.92 21.56
C TYR A 119 -8.64 27.48 22.99
N VAL A 120 -9.12 28.43 23.79
CA VAL A 120 -9.52 28.21 25.18
C VAL A 120 -11.00 27.81 25.29
N ASP A 121 -11.82 28.28 24.36
CA ASP A 121 -13.25 28.00 24.22
C ASP A 121 -13.67 27.98 22.74
N ASP A 122 -14.98 27.90 22.48
CA ASP A 122 -15.58 27.81 21.15
C ASP A 122 -15.96 29.16 20.52
N SER A 123 -15.62 30.29 21.16
CA SER A 123 -16.02 31.64 20.70
C SER A 123 -15.45 32.06 19.34
N LYS A 124 -14.36 31.41 18.90
CA LYS A 124 -13.63 31.70 17.66
C LYS A 124 -13.79 30.63 16.58
N LEU A 125 -14.69 29.67 16.80
CA LEU A 125 -14.92 28.62 15.81
C LEU A 125 -15.63 29.17 14.59
N PRO A 126 -15.21 28.78 13.38
CA PRO A 126 -15.91 29.17 12.16
C PRO A 126 -17.29 28.50 12.09
N PRO A 127 -18.24 29.08 11.33
CA PRO A 127 -19.50 28.41 11.03
C PRO A 127 -19.27 27.12 10.22
N ARG A 128 -20.19 26.16 10.38
CA ARG A 128 -20.22 24.91 9.60
C ARG A 128 -20.44 25.17 8.11
N GLY A 129 -20.12 24.16 7.30
CA GLY A 129 -20.35 24.20 5.84
C GLY A 129 -19.28 24.92 5.03
N ARG A 130 -18.12 25.20 5.65
CA ARG A 130 -16.97 25.82 4.96
C ARG A 130 -16.09 24.82 4.21
N LEU A 131 -16.31 23.52 4.38
CA LEU A 131 -15.55 22.43 3.75
C LEU A 131 -16.20 21.99 2.43
N PRO A 132 -15.43 21.46 1.47
CA PRO A 132 -15.97 21.01 0.18
C PRO A 132 -16.89 19.80 0.34
N ASP A 133 -17.87 19.71 -0.57
CA ASP A 133 -18.83 18.60 -0.64
C ASP A 133 -18.46 17.76 -1.87
N GLY A 134 -18.11 16.50 -1.62
CA GLY A 134 -17.65 15.56 -2.64
C GLY A 134 -18.67 15.31 -3.75
N ALA A 135 -19.96 15.55 -3.50
CA ALA A 135 -21.06 15.32 -4.44
C ALA A 135 -21.28 16.48 -5.44
N LYS A 136 -20.51 17.57 -5.35
CA LYS A 136 -20.71 18.78 -6.18
C LYS A 136 -19.73 18.84 -7.36
N GLY A 137 -19.92 19.83 -8.23
CA GLY A 137 -19.10 20.07 -9.41
C GLY A 137 -18.10 21.23 -9.25
N ALA A 138 -17.47 21.63 -10.36
CA ALA A 138 -16.38 22.59 -10.41
C ALA A 138 -16.71 23.96 -9.77
N ASP A 139 -17.92 24.48 -9.97
CA ASP A 139 -18.35 25.76 -9.40
C ASP A 139 -18.32 25.75 -7.86
N HIS A 140 -18.70 24.63 -7.25
CA HIS A 140 -18.64 24.46 -5.79
C HIS A 140 -17.19 24.41 -5.31
N ILE A 141 -16.33 23.66 -6.02
CA ILE A 141 -14.91 23.55 -5.69
C ILE A 141 -14.27 24.96 -5.74
N ARG A 142 -14.50 25.72 -6.81
CA ARG A 142 -14.02 27.11 -6.90
C ARG A 142 -14.59 27.99 -5.81
N HIS A 143 -15.90 27.92 -5.53
CA HIS A 143 -16.52 28.71 -4.47
C HIS A 143 -15.83 28.50 -3.10
N ILE A 144 -15.55 27.25 -2.74
CA ILE A 144 -14.89 26.92 -1.46
C ILE A 144 -13.44 27.37 -1.46
N PHE A 145 -12.67 27.07 -2.50
CA PHE A 145 -11.22 27.29 -2.50
C PHE A 145 -10.82 28.73 -2.85
N TYR A 146 -11.60 29.45 -3.66
CA TYR A 146 -11.34 30.87 -3.96
C TYR A 146 -11.55 31.74 -2.71
N ARG A 147 -12.51 31.38 -1.85
CA ARG A 147 -12.69 32.00 -0.52
C ARG A 147 -11.41 31.90 0.33
N MET A 148 -10.62 30.85 0.14
CA MET A 148 -9.36 30.62 0.85
C MET A 148 -8.16 31.28 0.14
N GLY A 149 -8.34 31.82 -1.06
CA GLY A 149 -7.28 32.42 -1.87
C GLY A 149 -6.45 31.43 -2.70
N PHE A 150 -7.02 30.28 -3.06
CA PHE A 150 -6.37 29.33 -3.99
C PHE A 150 -6.77 29.59 -5.44
N SER A 151 -5.86 29.32 -6.37
CA SER A 151 -6.11 29.30 -7.82
C SER A 151 -6.55 27.92 -8.31
N ASP A 152 -7.03 27.83 -9.56
CA ASP A 152 -7.41 26.54 -10.17
C ASP A 152 -6.28 25.49 -10.15
N GLN A 153 -5.03 25.92 -10.36
CA GLN A 153 -3.87 25.03 -10.28
C GLN A 153 -3.68 24.47 -8.87
N GLU A 154 -3.78 25.35 -7.86
CA GLU A 154 -3.58 24.98 -6.46
C GLU A 154 -4.69 24.05 -5.95
N ILE A 155 -5.93 24.25 -6.42
CA ILE A 155 -7.06 23.36 -6.19
C ILE A 155 -6.72 21.96 -6.69
N VAL A 156 -6.34 21.83 -7.96
CA VAL A 156 -6.03 20.53 -8.57
C VAL A 156 -4.85 19.86 -7.87
N ALA A 157 -3.81 20.62 -7.51
CA ALA A 157 -2.68 20.11 -6.76
C ALA A 157 -3.15 19.50 -5.43
N LEU A 158 -3.93 20.23 -4.62
CA LEU A 158 -4.44 19.75 -3.34
C LEU A 158 -5.33 18.50 -3.46
N SER A 159 -6.17 18.44 -4.50
CA SER A 159 -6.97 17.24 -4.80
C SER A 159 -6.13 15.99 -5.04
N GLY A 160 -4.86 16.14 -5.44
CA GLY A 160 -3.91 15.02 -5.55
C GLY A 160 -3.69 14.25 -4.23
N ALA A 161 -4.04 14.83 -3.08
CA ALA A 161 -4.04 14.12 -1.80
C ALA A 161 -5.02 12.93 -1.76
N HIS A 162 -6.04 12.90 -2.65
CA HIS A 162 -6.91 11.73 -2.83
C HIS A 162 -6.17 10.50 -3.36
N ASN A 163 -4.89 10.61 -3.74
CA ASN A 163 -4.02 9.44 -3.87
C ASN A 163 -3.89 8.64 -2.55
N LEU A 164 -4.24 9.23 -1.41
CA LEU A 164 -4.15 8.59 -0.10
C LEU A 164 -5.53 8.23 0.44
N GLY A 165 -5.60 7.06 1.08
CA GLY A 165 -6.77 6.60 1.82
C GLY A 165 -7.96 6.19 0.95
N ARG A 166 -9.13 6.26 1.55
CA ARG A 166 -10.40 5.79 1.00
C ARG A 166 -11.59 6.52 1.61
N CYS A 167 -12.73 6.46 0.93
CA CYS A 167 -14.03 6.86 1.45
C CYS A 167 -14.72 5.73 2.23
N HIS A 168 -15.59 6.11 3.17
CA HIS A 168 -16.39 5.17 3.98
C HIS A 168 -17.85 5.60 4.04
N SER A 169 -18.77 4.65 3.79
CA SER A 169 -20.20 4.91 3.71
C SER A 169 -20.78 5.50 4.99
N ASP A 170 -20.25 5.12 6.16
CA ASP A 170 -20.67 5.59 7.48
C ASP A 170 -20.12 6.99 7.84
N ARG A 171 -19.20 7.53 7.03
CA ARG A 171 -18.56 8.84 7.26
C ARG A 171 -19.06 9.87 6.25
N SER A 172 -18.81 9.61 4.97
CA SER A 172 -19.09 10.53 3.86
C SER A 172 -20.22 10.06 2.95
N GLY A 173 -20.74 8.85 3.14
CA GLY A 173 -21.70 8.22 2.23
C GLY A 173 -21.06 7.57 1.00
N PHE A 174 -19.91 8.06 0.54
CA PHE A 174 -19.08 7.42 -0.49
C PHE A 174 -18.32 6.21 0.03
N HIS A 175 -17.91 5.29 -0.85
CA HIS A 175 -17.16 4.09 -0.47
C HIS A 175 -16.06 3.72 -1.48
N GLY A 176 -14.87 3.39 -0.96
CA GLY A 176 -13.79 2.78 -1.73
C GLY A 176 -12.55 3.66 -1.79
N ALA A 177 -11.47 3.11 -2.35
CA ALA A 177 -10.21 3.83 -2.54
C ALA A 177 -10.15 4.49 -3.93
N TRP A 178 -9.42 5.60 -4.03
CA TRP A 178 -9.15 6.24 -5.32
C TRP A 178 -8.06 5.54 -6.14
N VAL A 179 -7.14 4.85 -5.46
CA VAL A 179 -5.98 4.16 -6.06
C VAL A 179 -5.76 2.81 -5.40
N ASN A 180 -5.03 1.90 -6.07
CA ASN A 180 -4.78 0.55 -5.57
C ASN A 180 -3.83 0.51 -4.35
N ASN A 181 -2.99 1.53 -4.15
CA ASN A 181 -2.07 1.63 -3.02
C ASN A 181 -2.28 2.93 -2.21
N PRO A 182 -3.33 2.98 -1.37
CA PRO A 182 -3.77 4.20 -0.69
C PRO A 182 -2.85 4.67 0.44
N THR A 183 -1.73 3.98 0.70
CA THR A 183 -0.75 4.34 1.74
C THR A 183 0.60 4.80 1.17
N ARG A 184 0.69 4.99 -0.15
CA ARG A 184 1.87 5.53 -0.82
C ARG A 184 1.51 6.78 -1.61
N PHE A 185 2.10 7.92 -1.28
CA PHE A 185 1.92 9.16 -2.02
C PHE A 185 2.57 9.07 -3.40
N SER A 186 1.80 9.34 -4.45
CA SER A 186 2.23 9.25 -5.84
C SER A 186 1.33 10.10 -6.74
N ASN A 187 1.63 10.20 -8.04
CA ASN A 187 0.74 10.81 -9.02
C ASN A 187 -0.26 9.80 -9.64
N GLN A 188 -0.42 8.61 -9.05
CA GLN A 188 -1.32 7.57 -9.55
C GLN A 188 -2.77 8.04 -9.60
N TYR A 189 -3.22 8.84 -8.63
CA TYR A 189 -4.56 9.46 -8.66
C TYR A 189 -4.84 10.16 -9.99
N PHE A 190 -3.96 11.05 -10.46
CA PHE A 190 -4.15 11.77 -11.72
C PHE A 190 -4.05 10.85 -12.93
N ARG A 191 -3.13 9.88 -12.90
CA ARG A 191 -2.99 8.88 -13.97
C ARG A 191 -4.27 8.09 -14.16
N LEU A 192 -4.78 7.49 -13.08
CA LEU A 192 -5.99 6.69 -13.12
C LEU A 192 -7.23 7.52 -13.45
N LEU A 193 -7.36 8.72 -12.86
CA LEU A 193 -8.45 9.65 -13.18
C LEU A 193 -8.50 9.94 -14.69
N ALA A 194 -7.36 10.16 -15.34
CA ALA A 194 -7.29 10.50 -16.76
C ALA A 194 -7.35 9.29 -17.71
N SER A 195 -6.94 8.09 -17.27
CA SER A 195 -6.76 6.94 -18.17
C SER A 195 -7.84 5.87 -18.08
N LEU A 196 -8.56 5.78 -16.98
CA LEU A 196 -9.57 4.74 -16.78
C LEU A 196 -10.95 5.18 -17.24
N ASP A 197 -11.73 4.20 -17.70
CA ASP A 197 -13.15 4.40 -17.97
C ASP A 197 -13.94 4.33 -16.68
N TRP A 198 -14.53 5.46 -16.30
CA TRP A 198 -15.31 5.63 -15.08
C TRP A 198 -16.81 5.52 -15.36
N ARG A 199 -17.51 4.68 -14.58
CA ARG A 199 -18.96 4.48 -14.69
C ARG A 199 -19.67 5.00 -13.45
N GLU A 200 -20.76 5.74 -13.63
CA GLU A 200 -21.60 6.18 -12.50
C GLU A 200 -22.24 4.96 -11.83
N LYS A 201 -22.15 4.90 -10.50
CA LYS A 201 -22.75 3.90 -9.63
C LYS A 201 -23.51 4.62 -8.51
N THR A 202 -24.77 4.25 -8.33
CA THR A 202 -25.55 4.66 -7.16
C THR A 202 -25.35 3.60 -6.07
N LEU A 203 -24.84 4.00 -4.92
CA LEU A 203 -24.66 3.14 -3.75
C LEU A 203 -26.00 2.86 -3.06
N GLU A 204 -26.03 1.86 -2.18
CA GLU A 204 -27.23 1.45 -1.43
C GLU A 204 -27.86 2.60 -0.62
N ASN A 205 -27.05 3.55 -0.16
CA ASN A 205 -27.50 4.74 0.56
C ASN A 205 -27.98 5.89 -0.35
N GLY A 206 -28.05 5.67 -1.67
CA GLY A 206 -28.49 6.64 -2.67
C GLY A 206 -27.41 7.63 -3.12
N VAL A 207 -26.20 7.58 -2.56
CA VAL A 207 -25.08 8.44 -2.98
C VAL A 207 -24.57 7.97 -4.34
N LYS A 208 -24.35 8.92 -5.25
CA LYS A 208 -23.76 8.66 -6.56
C LYS A 208 -22.26 8.87 -6.53
N GLN A 209 -21.51 7.90 -7.01
CA GLN A 209 -20.07 7.98 -7.22
C GLN A 209 -19.70 7.37 -8.56
N PHE A 210 -18.45 7.50 -8.97
CA PHE A 210 -17.93 6.85 -10.16
C PHE A 210 -17.05 5.68 -9.76
N VAL A 211 -17.11 4.59 -10.52
CA VAL A 211 -16.31 3.40 -10.27
C VAL A 211 -15.61 2.90 -11.52
N HIS A 212 -14.46 2.28 -11.31
CA HIS A 212 -13.78 1.45 -12.27
C HIS A 212 -13.53 0.09 -11.63
N VAL A 213 -13.98 -0.98 -12.28
CA VAL A 213 -13.74 -2.35 -11.83
C VAL A 213 -12.66 -2.93 -12.73
N ASP A 214 -11.54 -3.28 -12.11
CA ASP A 214 -10.52 -4.10 -12.75
C ASP A 214 -11.05 -5.54 -12.78
N GLU A 215 -11.58 -5.98 -13.93
CA GLU A 215 -12.18 -7.32 -14.12
C GLU A 215 -11.19 -8.46 -13.81
N ASP A 216 -9.91 -8.14 -13.90
CA ASP A 216 -8.77 -9.01 -13.79
C ASP A 216 -8.34 -9.20 -12.32
N LEU A 217 -8.50 -8.16 -11.50
CA LEU A 217 -8.17 -8.14 -10.07
C LEU A 217 -9.39 -8.25 -9.14
N ASP A 218 -10.61 -8.13 -9.68
CA ASP A 218 -11.86 -8.00 -8.91
C ASP A 218 -11.77 -6.86 -7.88
N GLU A 219 -11.09 -5.77 -8.27
CA GLU A 219 -10.91 -4.57 -7.46
C GLU A 219 -11.72 -3.42 -8.02
N GLU A 220 -12.45 -2.75 -7.14
CA GLU A 220 -13.22 -1.55 -7.47
C GLU A 220 -12.49 -0.31 -6.94
N LEU A 221 -12.11 0.58 -7.85
CA LEU A 221 -11.69 1.93 -7.54
C LEU A 221 -12.85 2.89 -7.67
N MET A 222 -12.75 4.04 -7.01
CA MET A 222 -13.79 5.06 -7.04
C MET A 222 -13.27 6.46 -7.33
N MET A 223 -14.12 7.30 -7.90
CA MET A 223 -13.94 8.76 -8.00
C MET A 223 -15.20 9.47 -7.51
N LEU A 224 -15.02 10.58 -6.80
CA LEU A 224 -16.11 11.46 -6.38
C LEU A 224 -16.62 12.26 -7.59
N PRO A 225 -17.87 12.77 -7.57
CA PRO A 225 -18.31 13.78 -8.52
C PRO A 225 -17.37 14.98 -8.62
N THR A 226 -16.79 15.42 -7.51
CA THR A 226 -15.76 16.47 -7.48
C THR A 226 -14.45 16.06 -8.17
N ASP A 227 -14.00 14.81 -8.05
CA ASP A 227 -12.82 14.31 -8.78
C ASP A 227 -13.07 14.32 -10.29
N MET A 228 -14.26 13.87 -10.72
CA MET A 228 -14.65 13.91 -12.14
C MET A 228 -14.82 15.34 -12.65
N ALA A 229 -15.18 16.29 -11.79
CA ALA A 229 -15.23 17.71 -12.13
C ALA A 229 -13.84 18.28 -12.49
N LEU A 230 -12.76 17.76 -11.90
CA LEU A 230 -11.39 18.16 -12.26
C LEU A 230 -11.02 17.73 -13.68
N LEU A 231 -11.56 16.61 -14.16
CA LEU A 231 -11.30 16.09 -15.50
C LEU A 231 -12.19 16.74 -16.57
N SER A 232 -13.43 17.07 -16.22
CA SER A 232 -14.43 17.62 -17.15
C SER A 232 -14.36 19.13 -17.33
N ASP A 233 -13.89 19.88 -16.31
CA ASP A 233 -13.66 21.32 -16.43
C ASP A 233 -12.35 21.60 -17.19
N PRO A 234 -12.35 22.38 -18.29
CA PRO A 234 -11.15 22.60 -19.10
C PRO A 234 -9.97 23.25 -18.36
N HIS A 235 -10.24 24.13 -17.39
CA HIS A 235 -9.19 24.83 -16.65
C HIS A 235 -8.55 23.95 -15.58
N PHE A 236 -9.30 23.02 -15.00
CA PHE A 236 -8.75 21.99 -14.12
C PHE A 236 -8.06 20.87 -14.91
N ALA A 237 -8.67 20.41 -16.02
CA ALA A 237 -8.23 19.24 -16.77
C ALA A 237 -6.81 19.37 -17.32
N GLN A 238 -6.39 20.59 -17.70
CA GLN A 238 -5.01 20.85 -18.10
C GLN A 238 -4.00 20.52 -16.99
N TRP A 239 -4.32 20.77 -15.73
CA TRP A 239 -3.44 20.48 -14.60
C TRP A 239 -3.48 19.00 -14.23
N VAL A 240 -4.66 18.36 -14.29
CA VAL A 240 -4.80 16.90 -14.14
C VAL A 240 -3.87 16.16 -15.11
N LYS A 241 -3.90 16.54 -16.40
CA LYS A 241 -3.03 15.94 -17.43
C LYS A 241 -1.55 16.16 -17.13
N ARG A 242 -1.15 17.40 -16.79
CA ARG A 242 0.24 17.71 -16.47
C ARG A 242 0.75 16.92 -15.26
N TYR A 243 -0.04 16.78 -14.21
CA TYR A 243 0.35 16.00 -13.02
C TYR A 243 0.32 14.48 -13.26
N ALA A 244 -0.53 13.99 -14.16
CA ALA A 244 -0.51 12.59 -14.58
C ALA A 244 0.79 12.23 -15.35
N GLU A 245 1.29 13.17 -16.15
CA GLU A 245 2.52 13.01 -16.94
C GLU A 245 3.79 13.28 -16.13
N ASP A 246 3.78 14.31 -15.27
CA ASP A 246 4.94 14.81 -14.53
C ASP A 246 4.71 14.74 -13.01
N LYS A 247 5.22 13.67 -12.41
CA LYS A 247 5.18 13.43 -10.97
C LYS A 247 5.98 14.47 -10.18
N GLU A 248 7.11 14.94 -10.72
CA GLU A 248 8.00 15.88 -10.00
C GLU A 248 7.38 17.28 -9.97
N LEU A 249 6.73 17.70 -11.06
CA LEU A 249 5.94 18.92 -11.09
C LEU A 249 4.79 18.87 -10.07
N PHE A 250 4.04 17.76 -10.04
CA PHE A 250 3.00 17.56 -9.03
C PHE A 250 3.56 17.68 -7.61
N PHE A 251 4.67 17.00 -7.31
CA PHE A 251 5.26 16.99 -5.97
C PHE A 251 5.74 18.39 -5.57
N ALA A 252 6.39 19.12 -6.48
CA ALA A 252 6.86 20.48 -6.23
C ALA A 252 5.72 21.46 -5.96
N ASP A 253 4.62 21.36 -6.73
CA ASP A 253 3.46 22.22 -6.54
C ASP A 253 2.68 21.83 -5.27
N PHE A 254 2.40 20.54 -5.08
CA PHE A 254 1.70 20.04 -3.89
C PHE A 254 2.41 20.48 -2.61
N ALA A 255 3.74 20.40 -2.55
CA ALA A 255 4.51 20.81 -1.39
C ALA A 255 4.28 22.28 -1.02
N LYS A 256 4.34 23.18 -2.01
CA LYS A 256 4.12 24.62 -1.81
C LYS A 256 2.69 24.91 -1.40
N VAL A 257 1.72 24.25 -2.03
CA VAL A 257 0.31 24.52 -1.80
C VAL A 257 -0.17 23.95 -0.46
N PHE A 258 0.30 22.76 -0.07
CA PHE A 258 0.02 22.20 1.25
C PHE A 258 0.69 23.02 2.37
N ALA A 259 1.91 23.52 2.14
CA ALA A 259 2.56 24.48 3.06
C ALA A 259 1.73 25.77 3.21
N LYS A 260 1.24 26.34 2.09
CA LYS A 260 0.34 27.50 2.10
C LYS A 260 -0.94 27.21 2.88
N LEU A 261 -1.59 26.07 2.61
CA LEU A 261 -2.82 25.65 3.28
C LEU A 261 -2.68 25.65 4.81
N VAL A 262 -1.68 24.94 5.34
CA VAL A 262 -1.55 24.80 6.79
C VAL A 262 -1.16 26.13 7.46
N GLU A 263 -0.75 27.12 6.69
CA GLU A 263 -0.35 28.46 7.14
C GLU A 263 -1.45 29.53 6.94
N LEU A 264 -2.59 29.19 6.35
CA LEU A 264 -3.72 30.12 6.20
C LEU A 264 -4.22 30.60 7.57
N GLY A 265 -4.44 31.91 7.69
CA GLY A 265 -4.84 32.57 8.93
C GLY A 265 -3.72 32.75 9.97
N ILE A 266 -2.48 32.34 9.69
CA ILE A 266 -1.34 32.57 10.58
C ILE A 266 -0.64 33.89 10.25
N LYS A 267 -0.52 34.79 11.24
CA LYS A 267 0.22 36.05 11.11
C LYS A 267 1.55 35.93 11.82
N ARG A 268 2.65 36.30 11.16
CA ARG A 268 4.01 36.25 11.72
C ARG A 268 4.69 37.60 11.67
N ASP A 269 5.54 37.88 12.65
CA ASP A 269 6.46 39.01 12.62
C ASP A 269 7.70 38.72 11.75
N ALA A 270 8.60 39.70 11.63
CA ALA A 270 9.83 39.59 10.84
C ALA A 270 10.79 38.49 11.33
N SER A 271 10.63 38.01 12.57
CA SER A 271 11.40 36.88 13.12
C SER A 271 10.74 35.52 12.88
N GLY A 272 9.57 35.50 12.24
CA GLY A 272 8.79 34.28 12.01
C GLY A 272 7.95 33.84 13.21
N LYS A 273 7.84 34.66 14.25
CA LYS A 273 7.02 34.35 15.42
C LYS A 273 5.57 34.71 15.16
N ILE A 274 4.64 33.85 15.56
CA ILE A 274 3.21 34.12 15.43
C ILE A 274 2.79 35.36 16.24
N THR A 275 1.94 36.21 15.67
CA THR A 275 1.50 37.48 16.28
C THR A 275 0.00 37.49 16.60
N ASN A 276 -0.81 36.70 15.91
CA ASN A 276 -2.21 36.45 16.28
C ASN A 276 -2.34 35.22 17.22
N ALA A 277 -1.45 35.16 18.21
CA ALA A 277 -1.46 34.10 19.22
C ALA A 277 -2.55 34.39 20.26
N ASP A 278 -3.55 33.51 20.33
CA ASP A 278 -4.69 33.63 21.25
C ASP A 278 -4.49 32.82 22.55
N ASN A 279 -3.25 32.52 22.93
CA ASN A 279 -2.92 31.59 24.02
C ASN A 279 -3.60 31.95 25.35
N GLU A 280 -4.18 30.95 26.02
CA GLU A 280 -3.63 30.38 27.28
C GLU A 280 -4.17 28.94 27.54
N ARG A 281 -3.30 27.92 27.41
CA ARG A 281 -3.42 26.54 27.98
C ARG A 281 -4.85 26.01 28.24
N GLY A 282 -5.67 25.90 27.20
CA GLY A 282 -6.95 25.18 27.28
C GLY A 282 -6.72 23.66 27.40
N ARG A 283 -7.10 23.05 28.53
CA ARG A 283 -7.14 21.58 28.64
C ARG A 283 -8.11 21.02 27.59
N TYR A 284 -7.75 19.90 26.97
CA TYR A 284 -8.64 19.16 26.06
C TYR A 284 -10.01 18.94 26.70
N ARG A 285 -11.07 19.40 26.02
CA ARG A 285 -12.46 19.01 26.29
C ARG A 285 -12.90 18.16 25.11
N ALA A 286 -13.08 16.86 25.31
CA ALA A 286 -13.57 15.98 24.27
C ALA A 286 -14.97 16.40 23.83
N ALA A 287 -15.24 16.42 22.53
CA ALA A 287 -16.59 16.33 22.00
C ALA A 287 -17.30 15.11 22.62
N PRO A 288 -18.60 15.20 22.97
CA PRO A 288 -19.31 14.13 23.69
C PRO A 288 -19.19 12.79 22.98
N LYS A 289 -18.76 11.75 23.72
CA LYS A 289 -18.65 10.37 23.22
C LYS A 289 -20.01 9.88 22.72
N LYS A 290 -20.13 9.56 21.43
CA LYS A 290 -21.05 8.48 21.02
C LYS A 290 -20.48 7.15 21.53
N SER A 291 -21.37 6.30 22.03
CA SER A 291 -21.10 4.97 22.60
C SER A 291 -19.96 4.22 21.92
N ALA A 292 -19.08 3.57 22.72
CA ALA A 292 -18.00 2.69 22.25
C ALA A 292 -18.49 1.35 21.66
N ARG A 293 -19.81 1.21 21.45
CA ARG A 293 -20.44 0.11 20.72
C ARG A 293 -21.16 0.68 19.50
N PRO A 294 -20.98 0.09 18.30
CA PRO A 294 -21.78 0.44 17.12
C PRO A 294 -23.26 0.25 17.47
N GLY A 295 -24.02 1.35 17.48
CA GLY A 295 -25.46 1.30 17.67
C GLY A 295 -26.11 0.71 16.42
N LYS A 296 -26.77 -0.44 16.55
CA LYS A 296 -27.83 -0.84 15.62
C LYS A 296 -28.98 0.17 15.71
N PRO A 297 -29.77 0.37 14.64
CA PRO A 297 -31.01 1.14 14.72
C PRO A 297 -31.96 0.50 15.74
N ALA A 298 -32.58 1.32 16.60
CA ALA A 298 -33.71 0.94 17.47
C ALA A 298 -34.91 0.51 16.58
N ASP A 299 -35.77 -0.48 16.87
CA ASP A 299 -36.24 -1.09 18.10
C ASP A 299 -36.63 -2.56 17.85
N ALA A 300 -36.37 -3.46 18.82
CA ALA A 300 -37.23 -4.61 19.11
C ALA A 300 -36.86 -5.18 20.50
N VAL A 301 -37.80 -5.05 21.43
CA VAL A 301 -37.79 -5.57 22.81
C VAL A 301 -37.84 -7.10 22.79
N VAL A 302 -36.96 -7.80 23.54
CA VAL A 302 -37.33 -8.96 24.40
C VAL A 302 -36.32 -9.12 25.54
N ASP A 303 -36.93 -9.38 26.70
CA ASP A 303 -36.56 -9.78 28.06
C ASP A 303 -35.35 -10.72 28.31
N THR A 304 -35.06 -10.81 29.61
CA THR A 304 -33.85 -11.06 30.40
C THR A 304 -33.61 -12.51 30.82
N THR A 305 -32.42 -12.73 31.44
CA THR A 305 -31.98 -13.84 32.33
C THR A 305 -31.25 -15.02 31.63
N ILE A 306 -30.16 -15.68 32.07
CA ILE A 306 -29.39 -15.92 33.34
C ILE A 306 -27.92 -16.36 32.94
N PRO A 307 -27.02 -16.93 33.81
CA PRO A 307 -26.15 -16.43 34.90
C PRO A 307 -24.62 -16.42 34.62
N GLU A 308 -23.87 -15.83 35.56
CA GLU A 308 -22.45 -16.10 35.86
C GLU A 308 -22.21 -17.55 36.35
N GLU A 309 -21.11 -18.16 35.87
CA GLU A 309 -20.20 -19.13 36.54
C GLU A 309 -19.73 -20.22 35.57
N THR A 310 -18.48 -20.14 35.11
CA THR A 310 -17.51 -21.25 35.26
C THR A 310 -16.10 -20.73 35.00
N VAL A 311 -15.36 -20.48 36.07
CA VAL A 311 -13.90 -20.39 36.07
C VAL A 311 -13.39 -21.77 36.45
N LEU A 312 -12.73 -22.47 35.53
CA LEU A 312 -11.74 -23.50 35.85
C LEU A 312 -10.60 -23.48 34.81
N PRO A 313 -9.37 -23.83 35.22
CA PRO A 313 -8.13 -23.39 34.60
C PRO A 313 -7.65 -24.39 33.55
N PHE A 314 -7.26 -23.91 32.38
CA PHE A 314 -6.45 -24.69 31.44
C PHE A 314 -5.05 -24.10 31.35
N LEU A 315 -4.10 -24.80 31.98
CA LEU A 315 -2.71 -24.82 31.53
C LEU A 315 -2.71 -25.37 30.09
N HIS A 316 -2.27 -24.56 29.13
CA HIS A 316 -1.63 -25.07 27.93
C HIS A 316 -0.33 -24.28 27.73
N ALA A 317 0.78 -24.97 27.97
CA ALA A 317 2.10 -24.51 27.56
C ALA A 317 2.14 -24.50 26.03
N ASN A 318 2.07 -23.31 25.41
CA ASN A 318 2.38 -23.13 24.00
C ASN A 318 3.81 -22.59 23.88
N MET A 319 4.74 -23.49 23.56
CA MET A 319 6.12 -23.17 23.15
C MET A 319 6.14 -22.59 21.72
N ALA A 320 5.39 -21.51 21.46
CA ALA A 320 5.23 -20.93 20.13
C ALA A 320 5.56 -19.42 20.04
N HIS A 321 6.06 -18.81 21.13
CA HIS A 321 6.37 -17.38 21.16
C HIS A 321 7.76 -16.99 20.61
N ASP A 322 8.58 -17.96 20.16
CA ASP A 322 9.98 -17.71 19.75
C ASP A 322 10.25 -17.85 18.25
N LEU A 323 9.26 -17.58 17.38
CA LEU A 323 9.51 -17.40 15.95
C LEU A 323 9.81 -15.91 15.67
N PRO A 324 11.01 -15.54 15.19
CA PRO A 324 11.31 -14.16 14.81
C PRO A 324 10.44 -13.75 13.62
N GLN A 325 9.48 -12.85 13.85
CA GLN A 325 8.76 -12.18 12.78
C GLN A 325 9.63 -11.03 12.24
N LEU A 326 10.38 -11.27 11.17
CA LEU A 326 10.98 -10.18 10.37
C LEU A 326 9.96 -9.73 9.32
N MET A 327 9.37 -8.53 9.50
CA MET A 327 8.53 -7.87 8.50
C MET A 327 9.37 -6.89 7.65
N PHE A 328 9.27 -6.97 6.33
CA PHE A 328 10.00 -6.12 5.38
C PHE A 328 9.10 -5.06 4.72
N GLN A 329 9.64 -3.86 4.48
CA GLN A 329 8.92 -2.68 3.96
C GLN A 329 8.69 -2.65 2.44
N THR A 330 9.26 -3.58 1.66
CA THR A 330 9.08 -3.65 0.19
C THR A 330 8.71 -5.07 -0.25
N SER A 331 7.66 -5.24 -1.06
CA SER A 331 7.22 -6.56 -1.55
C SER A 331 7.78 -6.97 -2.92
N ALA A 332 8.52 -6.10 -3.62
CA ALA A 332 9.18 -6.40 -4.89
C ALA A 332 10.59 -6.99 -4.70
N LEU A 333 11.00 -7.91 -5.57
CA LEU A 333 12.31 -8.57 -5.56
C LEU A 333 13.43 -7.62 -6.05
N ALA A 334 13.72 -6.58 -5.28
CA ALA A 334 14.88 -5.73 -5.47
C ALA A 334 16.11 -6.24 -4.68
N SER A 335 17.30 -5.69 -4.93
CA SER A 335 18.54 -6.13 -4.25
C SER A 335 18.42 -6.08 -2.73
N GLY A 336 17.87 -4.99 -2.19
CA GLY A 336 17.71 -4.82 -0.74
C GLY A 336 16.80 -5.88 -0.12
N PHE A 337 15.69 -6.21 -0.78
CA PHE A 337 14.78 -7.27 -0.33
C PHE A 337 15.46 -8.64 -0.35
N CYS A 338 16.18 -8.98 -1.43
CA CYS A 338 16.88 -10.25 -1.54
C CYS A 338 17.97 -10.41 -0.47
N GLN A 339 18.75 -9.36 -0.23
CA GLN A 339 19.79 -9.35 0.81
C GLN A 339 19.21 -9.49 2.21
N ALA A 340 18.08 -8.83 2.47
CA ALA A 340 17.41 -8.90 3.77
C ALA A 340 16.86 -10.31 4.06
N LEU A 341 16.26 -10.97 3.07
CA LEU A 341 15.83 -12.37 3.18
C LEU A 341 17.01 -13.33 3.36
N LEU A 342 18.09 -13.16 2.60
CA LEU A 342 19.32 -13.94 2.79
C LEU A 342 19.85 -13.83 4.21
N LEU A 343 19.93 -12.60 4.75
CA LEU A 343 20.35 -12.36 6.12
C LEU A 343 19.40 -13.00 7.14
N ALA A 344 18.08 -12.92 6.91
CA ALA A 344 17.10 -13.56 7.78
C ALA A 344 17.28 -15.08 7.82
N LEU A 345 17.49 -15.72 6.66
CA LEU A 345 17.80 -17.15 6.57
C LEU A 345 19.09 -17.49 7.31
N ASP A 346 20.15 -16.68 7.17
CA ASP A 346 21.39 -16.91 7.91
C ASP A 346 21.21 -16.76 9.43
N ILE A 347 20.41 -15.78 9.88
CA ILE A 347 20.08 -15.61 11.30
C ILE A 347 19.31 -16.84 11.80
N ILE A 348 18.28 -17.28 11.08
CA ILE A 348 17.47 -18.45 11.47
C ILE A 348 18.35 -19.70 11.56
N GLU A 349 19.18 -19.98 10.56
CA GLU A 349 20.06 -21.15 10.57
C GLU A 349 21.10 -21.11 11.70
N LEU A 350 21.72 -19.95 11.95
CA LEU A 350 22.87 -19.86 12.86
C LEU A 350 22.48 -19.55 14.30
N ARG A 351 21.28 -19.02 14.56
CA ARG A 351 20.87 -18.52 15.88
C ARG A 351 19.65 -19.22 16.47
N HIS A 352 18.92 -20.02 15.69
CA HIS A 352 17.73 -20.73 16.14
C HIS A 352 17.91 -22.25 16.03
N PRO A 353 17.19 -23.04 16.85
CA PRO A 353 17.20 -24.49 16.73
C PRO A 353 16.60 -24.93 15.38
N PRO A 354 16.95 -26.13 14.88
CA PRO A 354 16.35 -26.68 13.66
C PRO A 354 14.82 -26.67 13.71
N GLY A 355 14.19 -26.15 12.66
CA GLY A 355 12.74 -25.96 12.57
C GLY A 355 12.25 -25.86 11.13
N VAL A 356 11.14 -25.14 10.92
CA VAL A 356 10.58 -24.86 9.59
C VAL A 356 10.55 -23.36 9.37
N VAL A 357 11.00 -22.90 8.21
CA VAL A 357 10.89 -21.49 7.83
C VAL A 357 9.60 -21.28 7.07
N VAL A 358 8.76 -20.36 7.56
CA VAL A 358 7.55 -19.92 6.86
C VAL A 358 7.79 -18.50 6.36
N THR A 359 7.62 -18.28 5.06
CA THR A 359 7.60 -16.93 4.49
C THR A 359 6.17 -16.51 4.18
N THR A 360 5.86 -15.25 4.46
CA THR A 360 4.58 -14.62 4.12
C THR A 360 4.80 -13.12 3.96
N SER A 361 3.77 -12.40 3.53
CA SER A 361 3.81 -10.95 3.38
C SER A 361 2.99 -10.27 4.47
N GLY A 362 3.51 -9.16 5.00
CA GLY A 362 2.73 -8.24 5.82
C GLY A 362 1.66 -7.49 5.01
N ILE A 363 1.77 -7.49 3.67
CA ILE A 363 0.77 -6.91 2.77
C ILE A 363 -0.23 -8.00 2.39
N GLN A 364 -1.48 -7.87 2.85
CA GLN A 364 -2.53 -8.86 2.61
C GLN A 364 -2.82 -9.12 1.13
N LYS A 365 -2.59 -8.13 0.26
CA LYS A 365 -2.91 -8.22 -1.17
C LYS A 365 -1.90 -9.05 -1.97
N PHE A 366 -0.63 -9.07 -1.59
CA PHE A 366 0.45 -9.68 -2.36
C PHE A 366 1.36 -10.49 -1.47
N TYR A 367 1.66 -11.73 -1.87
CA TYR A 367 2.80 -12.45 -1.32
C TYR A 367 4.11 -11.75 -1.70
N SER A 368 4.23 -11.33 -2.96
CA SER A 368 5.27 -10.43 -3.46
C SER A 368 4.80 -9.78 -4.77
N ASN A 369 5.29 -8.58 -5.07
CA ASN A 369 5.00 -7.88 -6.34
C ASN A 369 5.86 -8.39 -7.50
N GLY A 370 6.59 -9.49 -7.32
CA GLY A 370 7.43 -10.06 -8.37
C GLY A 370 8.73 -9.27 -8.57
N LEU A 371 9.31 -9.40 -9.76
CA LEU A 371 10.61 -8.81 -10.09
C LEU A 371 10.46 -7.32 -10.42
N ASP A 372 11.27 -6.48 -9.78
CA ASP A 372 11.44 -5.09 -10.21
C ASP A 372 12.32 -5.07 -11.47
N LEU A 373 11.71 -5.07 -12.65
CA LEU A 373 12.41 -5.17 -13.93
C LEU A 373 13.31 -3.96 -14.21
N GLU A 374 12.90 -2.77 -13.77
CA GLU A 374 13.70 -1.55 -13.94
C GLU A 374 14.97 -1.64 -13.08
N HIS A 375 14.82 -1.97 -11.80
CA HIS A 375 15.94 -2.19 -10.89
C HIS A 375 16.85 -3.34 -11.36
N ALA A 376 16.26 -4.46 -11.78
CA ALA A 376 17.00 -5.64 -12.23
C ALA A 376 17.85 -5.37 -13.47
N ASN A 377 17.35 -4.56 -14.40
CA ASN A 377 18.09 -4.16 -15.60
C ASN A 377 19.13 -3.08 -15.32
N ALA A 378 18.85 -2.15 -14.40
CA ALA A 378 19.74 -1.04 -14.07
C ALA A 378 20.88 -1.43 -13.10
N THR A 379 20.76 -2.54 -12.38
CA THR A 379 21.70 -2.93 -11.32
C THR A 379 22.68 -4.00 -11.79
N PRO A 380 23.98 -3.67 -11.99
CA PRO A 380 25.00 -4.66 -12.34
C PRO A 380 25.05 -5.79 -11.31
N GLY A 381 25.07 -7.03 -11.79
CA GLY A 381 25.16 -8.21 -10.93
C GLY A 381 23.87 -8.57 -10.18
N PHE A 382 22.76 -7.85 -10.35
CA PHE A 382 21.51 -8.12 -9.62
C PHE A 382 21.08 -9.60 -9.66
N PHE A 383 21.05 -10.20 -10.85
CA PHE A 383 20.66 -11.60 -11.00
C PHE A 383 21.62 -12.52 -10.23
N ARG A 384 22.93 -12.41 -10.44
CA ARG A 384 23.95 -13.23 -9.78
C ARG A 384 23.99 -13.02 -8.26
N ASP A 385 24.19 -11.78 -7.85
CA ASP A 385 24.59 -11.41 -6.48
C ASP A 385 23.40 -11.32 -5.54
N SER A 386 22.18 -11.15 -6.06
CA SER A 386 20.96 -10.97 -5.28
C SER A 386 19.94 -12.08 -5.53
N LEU A 387 19.35 -12.14 -6.73
CA LEU A 387 18.20 -12.99 -6.99
C LEU A 387 18.55 -14.48 -7.01
N TYR A 388 19.55 -14.87 -7.80
CA TYR A 388 19.98 -16.27 -7.92
C TYR A 388 20.60 -16.77 -6.64
N ARG A 389 21.36 -15.93 -5.94
CA ARG A 389 21.85 -16.24 -4.60
C ARG A 389 20.71 -16.55 -3.63
N LEU A 390 19.63 -15.77 -3.63
CA LEU A 390 18.44 -16.02 -2.80
C LEU A 390 17.74 -17.33 -3.19
N TRP A 391 17.49 -17.55 -4.48
CA TRP A 391 16.83 -18.76 -4.96
C TRP A 391 17.64 -20.03 -4.68
N ARG A 392 18.95 -19.96 -4.93
CA ARG A 392 19.90 -21.01 -4.58
C ARG A 392 19.85 -21.32 -3.09
N ARG A 393 19.79 -20.28 -2.24
CA ARG A 393 19.70 -20.44 -0.79
C ARG A 393 18.44 -21.19 -0.37
N PHE A 394 17.27 -20.90 -0.94
CA PHE A 394 16.03 -21.61 -0.65
C PHE A 394 16.07 -23.08 -1.11
N LEU A 395 16.55 -23.33 -2.33
CA LEU A 395 16.64 -24.68 -2.89
C LEU A 395 17.57 -25.59 -2.11
N THR A 396 18.56 -25.06 -1.39
CA THR A 396 19.52 -25.87 -0.62
C THR A 396 19.51 -25.55 0.86
N TYR A 397 18.47 -24.86 1.34
CA TYR A 397 18.36 -24.49 2.75
C TYR A 397 18.27 -25.77 3.61
N PRO A 398 19.01 -25.87 4.74
CA PRO A 398 19.12 -27.11 5.51
C PRO A 398 17.87 -27.45 6.34
N MET A 399 16.81 -26.65 6.23
CA MET A 399 15.55 -26.82 6.93
C MET A 399 14.38 -26.73 5.95
N PRO A 400 13.24 -27.39 6.22
CA PRO A 400 12.04 -27.23 5.41
C PRO A 400 11.59 -25.77 5.32
N THR A 401 11.09 -25.40 4.16
CA THR A 401 10.62 -24.05 3.85
C THR A 401 9.20 -24.10 3.30
N VAL A 402 8.32 -23.21 3.80
CA VAL A 402 6.92 -23.10 3.39
C VAL A 402 6.65 -21.67 2.94
N ALA A 403 6.18 -21.49 1.71
CA ALA A 403 5.64 -20.22 1.24
C ALA A 403 4.14 -20.13 1.56
N LEU A 404 3.77 -19.27 2.51
CA LEU A 404 2.37 -18.94 2.78
C LEU A 404 1.94 -17.79 1.85
N LEU A 405 1.22 -18.15 0.79
CA LEU A 405 0.75 -17.24 -0.25
C LEU A 405 -0.54 -16.57 0.21
N ASN A 406 -0.40 -15.52 1.00
CA ASN A 406 -1.51 -14.76 1.59
C ASN A 406 -2.28 -13.89 0.56
N GLY A 407 -1.66 -13.59 -0.59
CA GLY A 407 -2.22 -12.80 -1.69
C GLY A 407 -1.63 -13.18 -3.05
N HIS A 408 -1.67 -12.30 -4.04
CA HIS A 408 -1.17 -12.61 -5.39
C HIS A 408 0.34 -12.95 -5.38
N ALA A 409 0.71 -13.89 -6.24
CA ALA A 409 2.11 -14.19 -6.55
C ALA A 409 2.25 -14.34 -8.07
N PHE A 410 2.73 -13.28 -8.72
CA PHE A 410 2.93 -13.23 -10.18
C PHE A 410 4.41 -13.25 -10.55
N ALA A 411 4.73 -13.90 -11.67
CA ALA A 411 6.07 -13.98 -12.24
C ALA A 411 7.13 -14.32 -11.19
N GLY A 412 8.05 -13.39 -10.91
CA GLY A 412 9.12 -13.55 -9.92
C GLY A 412 8.64 -13.97 -8.52
N ALA A 413 7.43 -13.58 -8.11
CA ALA A 413 6.87 -13.96 -6.81
C ALA A 413 6.48 -15.44 -6.78
N LEU A 414 5.86 -15.95 -7.86
CA LEU A 414 5.55 -17.36 -8.01
C LEU A 414 6.81 -18.20 -8.16
N MET A 415 7.83 -17.69 -8.88
CA MET A 415 9.14 -18.32 -8.97
C MET A 415 9.77 -18.47 -7.58
N LEU A 416 9.80 -17.40 -6.77
CA LEU A 416 10.30 -17.44 -5.40
C LEU A 416 9.52 -18.44 -4.53
N ALA A 417 8.19 -18.46 -4.64
CA ALA A 417 7.34 -19.42 -3.95
C ALA A 417 7.68 -20.87 -4.34
N LEU A 418 7.96 -21.13 -5.62
CA LEU A 418 8.41 -22.44 -6.08
C LEU A 418 9.83 -22.78 -5.66
N MET A 419 10.68 -21.82 -5.27
CA MET A 419 11.97 -22.16 -4.65
C MET A 419 11.81 -22.76 -3.24
N HIS A 420 10.67 -22.54 -2.57
CA HIS A 420 10.37 -23.18 -1.29
C HIS A 420 10.01 -24.66 -1.48
N ASP A 421 10.11 -25.44 -0.41
CA ASP A 421 9.74 -26.85 -0.44
C ASP A 421 8.24 -27.02 -0.66
N TYR A 422 7.45 -26.28 0.14
CA TYR A 422 5.98 -26.32 0.12
C TYR A 422 5.36 -24.93 -0.05
N ARG A 423 4.13 -24.88 -0.56
CA ARG A 423 3.34 -23.67 -0.76
C ARG A 423 1.92 -23.90 -0.22
N ILE A 424 1.45 -22.99 0.64
CA ILE A 424 0.07 -22.98 1.14
C ILE A 424 -0.58 -21.68 0.68
N GLN A 425 -1.70 -21.74 -0.04
CA GLN A 425 -2.36 -20.55 -0.58
C GLN A 425 -3.62 -20.19 0.19
N ASN A 426 -3.85 -18.88 0.39
CA ASN A 426 -5.11 -18.38 0.91
C ASN A 426 -6.28 -18.81 -0.01
N PRO A 427 -7.31 -19.51 0.50
CA PRO A 427 -8.39 -20.02 -0.34
C PRO A 427 -9.30 -18.93 -0.90
N HIS A 428 -9.29 -17.73 -0.30
CA HIS A 428 -10.21 -16.64 -0.62
C HIS A 428 -9.54 -15.46 -1.32
N ARG A 429 -8.21 -15.45 -1.43
CA ARG A 429 -7.46 -14.29 -1.92
C ARG A 429 -6.23 -14.70 -2.74
N GLY A 430 -5.98 -13.94 -3.80
CA GLY A 430 -4.77 -14.05 -4.61
C GLY A 430 -4.91 -14.98 -5.82
N TYR A 431 -4.09 -14.68 -6.82
CA TYR A 431 -3.92 -15.46 -8.04
C TYR A 431 -2.46 -15.86 -8.18
N LEU A 432 -2.21 -17.02 -8.78
CA LEU A 432 -0.88 -17.46 -9.19
C LEU A 432 -0.79 -17.43 -10.71
N CYS A 433 0.22 -16.74 -11.25
CA CYS A 433 0.35 -16.55 -12.70
C CYS A 433 1.80 -16.30 -13.12
N LEU A 434 2.11 -16.66 -14.36
CA LEU A 434 3.26 -16.19 -15.12
C LEU A 434 2.75 -15.25 -16.23
N ASN A 435 3.12 -13.97 -16.16
CA ASN A 435 2.67 -12.94 -17.11
C ASN A 435 3.79 -12.51 -18.09
N GLU A 436 4.86 -13.28 -18.19
CA GLU A 436 6.00 -13.04 -19.08
C GLU A 436 5.60 -12.94 -20.56
N LEU A 437 4.61 -13.71 -20.99
CA LEU A 437 4.08 -13.66 -22.35
C LEU A 437 3.43 -12.29 -22.65
N GLU A 438 2.66 -11.77 -21.70
CA GLU A 438 2.00 -10.45 -21.80
C GLU A 438 3.03 -9.31 -21.76
N LEU A 439 4.09 -9.47 -20.95
CA LEU A 439 5.18 -8.50 -20.83
C LEU A 439 6.19 -8.57 -21.99
N GLY A 440 6.16 -9.63 -22.81
CA GLY A 440 7.15 -9.86 -23.86
C GLY A 440 8.55 -10.15 -23.34
N VAL A 441 8.69 -10.68 -22.13
CA VAL A 441 9.98 -10.95 -21.47
C VAL A 441 10.25 -12.46 -21.47
N PRO A 442 11.42 -12.94 -21.96
CA PRO A 442 11.70 -14.37 -21.96
C PRO A 442 12.03 -14.89 -20.56
N LEU A 443 11.56 -16.11 -20.26
CA LEU A 443 12.00 -16.86 -19.07
C LEU A 443 13.44 -17.34 -19.25
N ARG A 444 14.31 -17.01 -18.29
CA ARG A 444 15.70 -17.49 -18.24
C ARG A 444 15.76 -18.96 -17.79
N PRO A 445 16.84 -19.69 -18.07
CA PRO A 445 16.97 -21.11 -17.72
C PRO A 445 16.63 -21.46 -16.27
N PRO A 446 17.15 -20.79 -15.21
CA PRO A 446 16.80 -21.13 -13.83
C PRO A 446 15.35 -20.77 -13.47
N MET A 447 14.77 -19.75 -14.12
CA MET A 447 13.37 -19.40 -13.94
C MET A 447 12.47 -20.48 -14.52
N SER A 448 12.84 -21.04 -15.67
CA SER A 448 12.07 -22.06 -16.38
C SER A 448 12.24 -23.46 -15.77
N SER A 449 13.43 -23.81 -15.30
CA SER A 449 13.73 -25.16 -14.78
C SER A 449 12.96 -25.50 -13.52
N VAL A 450 12.77 -24.54 -12.60
CA VAL A 450 12.03 -24.81 -11.36
C VAL A 450 10.58 -25.23 -11.64
N PHE A 451 9.91 -24.62 -12.63
CA PHE A 451 8.56 -25.04 -13.01
C PHE A 451 8.57 -26.41 -13.67
N ARG A 452 9.53 -26.72 -14.54
CA ARG A 452 9.63 -28.05 -15.17
C ARG A 452 9.85 -29.16 -14.14
N GLN A 453 10.57 -28.86 -13.06
CA GLN A 453 10.88 -29.83 -12.01
C GLN A 453 9.76 -29.99 -10.99
N LYS A 454 9.00 -28.92 -10.71
CA LYS A 454 7.96 -28.93 -9.67
C LYS A 454 6.55 -29.13 -10.18
N LEU A 455 6.28 -28.84 -11.45
CA LEU A 455 4.95 -28.93 -12.04
C LEU A 455 4.88 -29.98 -13.14
N SER A 456 3.65 -30.40 -13.44
CA SER A 456 3.42 -31.25 -14.60
C SER A 456 3.74 -30.51 -15.91
N PRO A 457 4.16 -31.20 -16.98
CA PRO A 457 4.37 -30.57 -18.29
C PRO A 457 3.12 -29.83 -18.82
N HIS A 458 1.92 -30.31 -18.47
CA HIS A 458 0.66 -29.67 -18.86
C HIS A 458 0.49 -28.33 -18.13
N THR A 459 0.57 -28.34 -16.80
CA THR A 459 0.45 -27.15 -15.96
C THR A 459 1.51 -26.10 -16.33
N TYR A 460 2.75 -26.53 -16.54
CA TYR A 460 3.82 -25.63 -16.97
C TYR A 460 3.55 -24.99 -18.34
N ARG A 461 3.12 -25.79 -19.33
CA ARG A 461 2.74 -25.26 -20.66
C ARG A 461 1.63 -24.22 -20.55
N THR A 462 0.60 -24.50 -19.75
CA THR A 462 -0.53 -23.59 -19.54
C THR A 462 -0.10 -22.30 -18.85
N LEU A 463 0.74 -22.38 -17.81
CA LEU A 463 1.30 -21.19 -17.16
C LEU A 463 2.08 -20.31 -18.16
N VAL A 464 2.97 -20.90 -18.98
CA VAL A 464 3.88 -20.13 -19.82
C VAL A 464 3.27 -19.65 -21.13
N LEU A 465 2.47 -20.48 -21.79
CA LEU A 465 1.95 -20.19 -23.14
C LEU A 465 0.55 -19.58 -23.12
N GLU A 466 -0.19 -19.72 -22.02
CA GLU A 466 -1.55 -19.20 -21.90
C GLU A 466 -1.66 -18.08 -20.85
N ALA A 467 -0.58 -17.78 -20.11
CA ALA A 467 -0.55 -16.81 -19.00
C ALA A 467 -1.73 -17.03 -18.01
N LYS A 468 -2.10 -18.30 -17.79
CA LYS A 468 -3.30 -18.62 -17.01
C LYS A 468 -3.12 -18.18 -15.56
N ARG A 469 -4.12 -17.43 -15.06
CA ARG A 469 -4.27 -17.10 -13.64
C ARG A 469 -4.99 -18.25 -12.92
N TYR A 470 -4.35 -18.80 -11.90
CA TYR A 470 -4.91 -19.88 -11.09
C TYR A 470 -5.46 -19.33 -9.77
N LYS A 471 -6.74 -19.64 -9.49
CA LYS A 471 -7.33 -19.51 -8.14
C LYS A 471 -6.90 -20.69 -7.26
N ALA A 472 -7.04 -20.55 -5.95
CA ALA A 472 -6.51 -21.49 -4.96
C ALA A 472 -6.89 -22.97 -5.21
N LEU A 473 -8.17 -23.27 -5.46
CA LEU A 473 -8.62 -24.65 -5.72
C LEU A 473 -8.03 -25.23 -7.01
N GLU A 474 -7.91 -24.42 -8.06
CA GLU A 474 -7.28 -24.87 -9.31
C GLU A 474 -5.78 -25.05 -9.14
N ALA A 475 -5.12 -24.12 -8.44
CA ALA A 475 -3.70 -24.21 -8.13
C ALA A 475 -3.36 -25.49 -7.34
N LEU A 476 -4.21 -25.84 -6.36
CA LEU A 476 -4.07 -27.08 -5.60
C LEU A 476 -4.25 -28.31 -6.51
N LYS A 477 -5.30 -28.32 -7.34
CA LYS A 477 -5.59 -29.43 -8.26
C LYS A 477 -4.46 -29.67 -9.28
N GLU A 478 -3.82 -28.60 -9.72
CA GLU A 478 -2.74 -28.63 -10.70
C GLU A 478 -1.34 -28.83 -10.07
N GLY A 479 -1.27 -28.97 -8.74
CA GLY A 479 -0.02 -29.19 -8.02
C GLY A 479 0.89 -27.96 -7.99
N ILE A 480 0.34 -26.76 -8.19
CA ILE A 480 1.09 -25.50 -8.03
C ILE A 480 1.30 -25.20 -6.55
N VAL A 481 0.34 -25.55 -5.71
CA VAL A 481 0.40 -25.43 -4.25
C VAL A 481 0.10 -26.77 -3.58
N ASP A 482 0.59 -26.94 -2.36
CA ASP A 482 0.53 -28.20 -1.60
C ASP A 482 -0.64 -28.23 -0.61
N GLY A 483 -1.25 -27.07 -0.34
CA GLY A 483 -2.40 -26.94 0.55
C GLY A 483 -3.02 -25.55 0.48
N LEU A 484 -4.13 -25.39 1.19
CA LEU A 484 -4.90 -24.15 1.26
C LEU A 484 -5.13 -23.76 2.72
N GLY A 485 -5.01 -22.47 3.02
CA GLY A 485 -5.29 -21.93 4.35
C GLY A 485 -4.45 -20.72 4.72
N GLY A 486 -4.52 -20.36 6.00
CA GLY A 486 -3.71 -19.35 6.65
C GLY A 486 -2.59 -19.95 7.49
N ILE A 487 -2.15 -19.21 8.50
CA ILE A 487 -1.04 -19.64 9.37
C ILE A 487 -1.39 -20.89 10.18
N GLU A 488 -2.63 -21.04 10.62
CA GLU A 488 -3.06 -22.22 11.38
C GLU A 488 -2.96 -23.50 10.53
N GLU A 489 -3.39 -23.46 9.27
CA GLU A 489 -3.25 -24.59 8.35
C GLU A 489 -1.80 -24.87 7.98
N VAL A 490 -0.93 -23.85 7.92
CA VAL A 490 0.52 -24.06 7.77
C VAL A 490 1.08 -24.80 8.98
N LEU A 491 0.70 -24.42 10.20
CA LEU A 491 1.16 -25.08 11.42
C LEU A 491 0.67 -26.54 11.47
N ALA A 492 -0.60 -26.78 11.12
CA ALA A 492 -1.14 -28.14 11.00
C ALA A 492 -0.37 -28.96 9.95
N PHE A 493 -0.11 -28.39 8.76
CA PHE A 493 0.67 -29.04 7.70
C PHE A 493 2.10 -29.40 8.16
N VAL A 494 2.74 -28.51 8.91
CA VAL A 494 4.07 -28.73 9.50
C VAL A 494 4.06 -29.87 10.51
N GLU A 495 3.04 -29.92 11.37
CA GLU A 495 2.88 -30.94 12.39
C GLU A 495 2.57 -32.32 11.76
N GLU A 496 1.57 -32.39 10.89
CA GLU A 496 1.16 -33.61 10.19
C GLU A 496 2.30 -34.18 9.33
N GLY A 497 3.04 -33.31 8.64
CA GLY A 497 4.20 -33.68 7.85
C GLY A 497 5.44 -34.05 8.69
N GLY A 498 5.41 -33.83 10.01
CA GLY A 498 6.53 -34.00 10.91
C GLY A 498 7.76 -33.20 10.50
N LEU A 499 7.57 -32.03 9.89
CA LEU A 499 8.62 -31.30 9.18
C LEU A 499 9.75 -30.82 10.10
N VAL A 500 9.42 -30.42 11.33
CA VAL A 500 10.42 -30.02 12.34
C VAL A 500 11.44 -31.13 12.60
N LYS A 501 11.01 -32.40 12.61
CA LYS A 501 11.90 -33.57 12.84
C LYS A 501 12.83 -33.85 11.66
N LYS A 502 12.53 -33.28 10.48
CA LYS A 502 13.32 -33.42 9.25
C LYS A 502 14.34 -32.29 9.09
N ALA A 503 14.28 -31.26 9.94
CA ALA A 503 15.15 -30.10 9.87
C ALA A 503 16.59 -30.44 10.27
N GLY A 504 17.57 -29.93 9.52
CA GLY A 504 18.99 -30.16 9.74
C GLY A 504 19.52 -31.44 9.10
N GLY A 505 20.70 -31.88 9.57
CA GLY A 505 21.37 -33.08 9.05
C GLY A 505 21.68 -32.99 7.55
N VAL A 506 21.18 -33.96 6.79
CA VAL A 506 21.40 -34.06 5.33
C VAL A 506 20.29 -33.41 4.49
N TYR A 507 19.30 -32.75 5.11
CA TYR A 507 18.12 -32.23 4.41
C TYR A 507 18.49 -31.28 3.24
N GLY A 508 19.37 -30.31 3.50
CA GLY A 508 19.85 -29.38 2.47
C GLY A 508 20.62 -30.08 1.34
N LEU A 509 21.42 -31.09 1.66
CA LEU A 509 22.18 -31.88 0.67
C LEU A 509 21.25 -32.71 -0.22
N LEU A 510 20.20 -33.31 0.36
CA LEU A 510 19.19 -34.03 -0.40
C LEU A 510 18.40 -33.10 -1.32
N LYS A 511 18.08 -31.89 -0.87
CA LYS A 511 17.43 -30.87 -1.71
C LYS A 511 18.32 -30.40 -2.84
N GLU A 512 19.61 -30.18 -2.57
CA GLU A 512 20.59 -29.79 -3.58
C GLU A 512 20.69 -30.82 -4.70
N GLU A 513 20.71 -32.12 -4.35
CA GLU A 513 20.68 -33.20 -5.33
C GLU A 513 19.34 -33.27 -6.08
N MET A 514 18.21 -33.16 -5.36
CA MET A 514 16.87 -33.21 -5.96
C MET A 514 16.64 -32.08 -6.98
N TRP A 515 17.21 -30.90 -6.73
CA TRP A 515 17.07 -29.71 -7.58
C TRP A 515 18.32 -29.42 -8.42
N ARG A 516 19.18 -30.43 -8.63
CA ARG A 516 20.50 -30.29 -9.27
C ARG A 516 20.49 -29.45 -10.55
N GLU A 517 19.61 -29.72 -11.51
CA GLU A 517 19.58 -28.95 -12.77
C GLU A 517 19.27 -27.46 -12.52
N THR A 518 18.36 -27.12 -11.61
CA THR A 518 18.06 -25.71 -11.31
C THR A 518 19.23 -25.05 -10.58
N VAL A 519 19.87 -25.77 -9.66
CA VAL A 519 21.09 -25.34 -8.96
C VAL A 519 22.23 -25.09 -9.95
N GLU A 520 22.46 -25.99 -10.91
CA GLU A 520 23.47 -25.84 -11.95
C GLU A 520 23.22 -24.60 -12.82
N TYR A 521 21.98 -24.30 -13.20
CA TYR A 521 21.67 -23.05 -13.92
C TYR A 521 21.86 -21.78 -13.06
N LEU A 522 21.61 -21.86 -11.76
CA LEU A 522 21.82 -20.73 -10.84
C LEU A 522 23.32 -20.45 -10.64
N ASP A 523 24.12 -21.50 -10.48
CA ASP A 523 25.56 -21.41 -10.24
C ASP A 523 26.34 -21.12 -11.56
N GLY A 524 25.90 -21.69 -12.69
CA GLY A 524 26.50 -21.59 -14.03
C GLY A 524 25.95 -20.45 -14.91
N TRP A 525 25.45 -19.37 -14.30
CA TRP A 525 24.72 -18.30 -14.99
C TRP A 525 25.49 -17.61 -16.16
N GLU A 526 26.83 -17.61 -16.13
CA GLU A 526 27.67 -17.00 -17.19
C GLU A 526 27.55 -17.74 -18.52
N GLU A 527 27.58 -19.08 -18.48
CA GLU A 527 27.47 -19.93 -19.67
C GLU A 527 26.09 -19.79 -20.32
N GLU A 528 25.04 -19.68 -19.50
CA GLU A 528 23.68 -19.47 -19.98
C GLU A 528 23.47 -18.08 -20.60
N GLN A 529 24.10 -17.03 -20.05
CA GLN A 529 24.07 -15.71 -20.70
C GLN A 529 24.75 -15.72 -22.07
N GLU A 530 25.89 -16.40 -22.19
CA GLU A 530 26.57 -16.53 -23.48
C GLU A 530 25.71 -17.31 -24.50
N ARG A 531 25.06 -18.39 -24.03
CA ARG A 531 24.13 -19.19 -24.84
C ARG A 531 22.93 -18.36 -25.31
N ASP A 532 22.30 -17.59 -24.42
CA ASP A 532 21.16 -16.74 -24.75
C ASP A 532 21.54 -15.72 -25.82
N GLY A 533 22.71 -15.08 -25.70
CA GLY A 533 23.23 -14.16 -26.72
C GLY A 533 23.41 -14.84 -28.09
N LYS A 534 23.94 -16.07 -28.12
CA LYS A 534 24.08 -16.86 -29.37
C LYS A 534 22.72 -17.21 -29.98
N VAL A 535 21.73 -17.59 -29.15
CA VAL A 535 20.37 -17.94 -29.60
C VAL A 535 19.66 -16.71 -30.16
N GLN A 536 19.73 -15.57 -29.47
CA GLN A 536 19.14 -14.32 -29.95
C GLN A 536 19.77 -13.87 -31.27
N GLY A 537 21.10 -13.95 -31.39
CA GLY A 537 21.80 -13.66 -32.63
C GLY A 537 21.41 -14.59 -33.79
N ARG A 538 21.10 -15.86 -33.52
CA ARG A 538 20.57 -16.80 -34.52
C ARG A 538 19.15 -16.41 -34.96
N ARG A 539 18.26 -16.12 -34.01
CA ARG A 539 16.87 -15.71 -34.29
C ARG A 539 16.81 -14.45 -35.14
N GLU A 540 17.67 -13.48 -34.87
CA GLU A 540 17.74 -12.24 -35.67
C GLU A 540 18.17 -12.54 -37.11
N LYS A 541 19.19 -13.40 -37.30
CA LYS A 541 19.61 -13.83 -38.65
C LYS A 541 18.49 -14.56 -39.38
N GLU A 542 17.82 -15.50 -38.71
CA GLU A 542 16.68 -16.25 -39.28
C GLU A 542 15.52 -15.32 -39.68
N LYS A 543 15.27 -14.28 -38.87
CA LYS A 543 14.27 -13.26 -39.16
C LYS A 543 14.63 -12.46 -40.41
N VAL A 544 15.86 -11.94 -40.50
CA VAL A 544 16.34 -11.20 -41.68
C VAL A 544 16.28 -12.06 -42.94
N GLU A 545 16.70 -13.31 -42.86
CA GLU A 545 16.59 -14.25 -43.98
C GLU A 545 15.13 -14.56 -44.33
N GLY A 546 14.26 -14.68 -43.33
CA GLY A 546 12.82 -14.84 -43.48
C GLY A 546 12.19 -13.67 -44.24
N GLU A 547 12.48 -12.44 -43.83
CA GLU A 547 12.03 -11.22 -44.52
C GLU A 547 12.52 -11.17 -45.97
N ARG A 548 13.77 -11.59 -46.22
CA ARG A 548 14.29 -11.71 -47.58
C ARG A 548 13.52 -12.74 -48.41
N ARG A 549 13.21 -13.91 -47.84
CA ARG A 549 12.40 -14.95 -48.50
C ARG A 549 10.99 -14.45 -48.78
N VAL A 550 10.37 -13.74 -47.85
CA VAL A 550 9.03 -13.15 -48.01
C VAL A 550 9.03 -12.11 -49.13
N LYS A 551 9.97 -11.15 -49.14
CA LYS A 551 10.10 -10.17 -50.24
C LYS A 551 10.31 -10.84 -51.60
N GLY A 552 11.11 -11.91 -51.64
CA GLY A 552 11.29 -12.72 -52.85
C GLY A 552 9.99 -13.38 -53.31
N TRP A 553 9.19 -13.92 -52.39
CA TRP A 553 7.89 -14.51 -52.69
C TRP A 553 6.85 -13.46 -53.14
N GLU A 554 6.83 -12.28 -52.52
CA GLU A 554 5.90 -11.19 -52.87
C GLU A 554 6.15 -10.63 -54.28
N THR A 555 7.39 -10.65 -54.74
CA THR A 555 7.83 -10.15 -56.05
C THR A 555 7.84 -11.22 -57.16
N GLY A 556 7.71 -12.49 -56.79
CA GLY A 556 7.71 -13.63 -57.72
C GLY A 556 6.31 -14.09 -58.15
N THR A 557 6.24 -14.94 -59.18
CA THR A 557 5.00 -15.63 -59.56
C THR A 557 4.57 -16.55 -58.42
N LYS A 558 3.45 -16.23 -57.77
CA LYS A 558 2.95 -16.97 -56.60
C LYS A 558 2.61 -18.41 -57.00
N ALA A 559 3.41 -19.36 -56.54
CA ALA A 559 3.01 -20.76 -56.55
C ALA A 559 1.78 -20.92 -55.64
N LYS A 560 0.75 -21.65 -56.12
CA LYS A 560 -0.39 -22.02 -55.28
C LYS A 560 0.10 -23.05 -54.26
N LEU A 561 -0.11 -22.75 -52.98
CA LEU A 561 0.10 -23.65 -51.85
C LEU A 561 -0.95 -24.75 -51.81
#